data_AF-A0A9D7P595-F1
#
_entry.id   AF-A0A9D7P595-F1
#
_cell.length_a   1.000
_cell.length_b   1.000
_cell.length_c   1.000
_cell.angle_alpha   90.00
_cell.angle_beta   90.00
_cell.angle_gamma   90.00
#
_symmetry.space_group_name_H-M   'P 1'
#
loop_
_entity.id
_entity.type
_entity.pdbx_description
1 polymer ?
#
loop_
_entity_poly.entity_id
_entity_poly.type
_entity_poly.pdbx_seq_one_letter_code
_entity_poly.pdbx_strand_id
1 'polypeptide(L)'
;MRRPKRAAGSHQVASRDRQVRRCQPDHLSEAAPGKLVSPRGHVVDHIALSVQDLKAVLDRLKKSGVRVLENPRKFGRSTQMSAMIEGPDSIAIELVEKP
;
A
#
# COMPACT_ATOMS: atom_id res chain seq x y z
N MET A 1 18.87 73.92 6.65
CA MET A 1 18.11 73.09 7.60
C MET A 1 16.89 72.49 6.89
N ARG A 2 16.67 71.18 7.08
CA ARG A 2 15.62 70.35 6.47
C ARG A 2 14.24 70.60 7.09
N ARG A 3 13.16 70.62 6.30
CA ARG A 3 11.82 70.04 6.66
C ARG A 3 11.00 69.69 5.39
N PRO A 4 10.13 68.67 5.44
CA PRO A 4 9.81 67.83 4.28
C PRO A 4 8.44 68.13 3.63
N LYS A 5 8.32 67.69 2.37
CA LYS A 5 7.10 67.76 1.54
C LYS A 5 6.01 66.78 2.01
N ARG A 6 4.75 67.21 1.81
CA ARG A 6 3.49 66.48 2.06
C ARG A 6 3.49 65.07 1.46
N ALA A 7 2.92 64.12 2.21
CA ALA A 7 2.63 62.77 1.75
C ALA A 7 1.46 62.77 0.74
N ALA A 8 1.68 62.19 -0.44
CA ALA A 8 0.64 61.75 -1.34
C ALA A 8 0.48 60.24 -1.16
N GLY A 9 -0.67 59.82 -0.62
CA GLY A 9 -1.04 58.41 -0.53
C GLY A 9 -1.31 57.86 -1.92
N SER A 10 -0.42 57.03 -2.43
CA SER A 10 -0.64 56.21 -3.62
C SER A 10 -1.30 54.90 -3.20
N HIS A 11 -2.57 54.72 -3.58
CA HIS A 11 -3.22 53.41 -3.58
C HIS A 11 -2.47 52.49 -4.55
N GLN A 12 -1.69 51.55 -4.01
CA GLN A 12 -1.18 50.42 -4.78
C GLN A 12 -2.20 49.30 -4.73
N VAL A 13 -2.88 49.09 -5.86
CA VAL A 13 -3.61 47.85 -6.12
C VAL A 13 -2.54 46.77 -6.29
N ALA A 14 -2.41 45.88 -5.31
CA ALA A 14 -1.53 44.73 -5.40
C ALA A 14 -1.97 43.88 -6.59
N SER A 15 -1.16 43.85 -7.65
CA SER A 15 -1.29 42.90 -8.75
C SER A 15 -1.20 41.50 -8.16
N ARG A 16 -2.34 40.79 -8.14
CA ARG A 16 -2.38 39.37 -7.82
C ARG A 16 -1.70 38.62 -8.94
N ASP A 17 -0.38 38.47 -8.85
CA ASP A 17 0.33 37.43 -9.57
C ASP A 17 -0.14 36.10 -8.99
N ARG A 18 -1.20 35.58 -9.61
CA ARG A 18 -1.68 34.22 -9.41
C ARG A 18 -0.54 33.33 -9.85
N GLN A 19 0.28 32.92 -8.88
CA GLN A 19 1.30 31.91 -9.06
C GLN A 19 0.60 30.59 -9.42
N VAL A 20 0.30 30.43 -10.71
CA VAL A 20 -0.15 29.17 -11.28
C VAL A 20 1.01 28.24 -11.05
N ARG A 21 0.88 27.34 -10.07
CA ARG A 21 1.86 26.29 -9.82
C ARG A 21 2.04 25.54 -11.14
N ARG A 22 3.17 25.75 -11.81
CA ARG A 22 3.55 24.96 -12.98
C ARG A 22 3.53 23.50 -12.53
N CYS A 23 2.67 22.69 -13.15
CA CYS A 23 2.81 21.25 -13.11
C CYS A 23 4.18 20.93 -13.72
N GLN A 24 5.13 20.48 -12.90
CA GLN A 24 6.43 20.02 -13.39
C GLN A 24 6.21 18.76 -14.23
N PRO A 25 6.63 18.70 -15.51
CA PRO A 25 6.27 17.62 -16.40
C PRO A 25 7.31 16.49 -16.42
N ASP A 26 7.86 16.07 -15.28
CA ASP A 26 8.98 15.08 -15.31
C ASP A 26 9.00 14.08 -14.14
N HIS A 27 7.89 13.88 -13.41
CA HIS A 27 7.86 12.96 -12.24
C HIS A 27 7.72 11.46 -12.57
N LEU A 28 7.85 11.05 -13.83
CA LEU A 28 7.96 9.64 -14.21
C LEU A 28 9.44 9.30 -14.41
N SER A 29 10.22 9.40 -13.34
CA SER A 29 11.46 8.64 -13.25
C SER A 29 11.08 7.18 -13.03
N GLU A 30 11.60 6.31 -13.89
CA GLU A 30 11.63 4.83 -13.82
C GLU A 30 12.30 4.31 -12.53
N ALA A 31 11.80 4.70 -11.36
CA ALA A 31 12.17 4.06 -10.12
C ALA A 31 11.45 2.72 -10.11
N ALA A 32 12.18 1.63 -10.40
CA ALA A 32 11.70 0.29 -10.12
C ALA A 32 11.06 0.30 -8.71
N PRO A 33 9.82 -0.20 -8.54
CA PRO A 33 9.18 -0.17 -7.25
C PRO A 33 10.12 -0.79 -6.23
N GLY A 34 10.36 -0.08 -5.13
CA GLY A 34 11.21 -0.55 -4.05
C GLY A 34 10.76 -1.93 -3.58
N LYS A 35 11.68 -2.68 -2.96
CA LYS A 35 11.41 -4.05 -2.49
C LYS A 35 10.09 -4.08 -1.69
N LEU A 36 9.14 -4.88 -2.16
CA LEU A 36 7.88 -5.09 -1.44
C LEU A 36 8.15 -5.79 -0.10
N VAL A 37 7.39 -5.37 0.91
CA VAL A 37 7.49 -5.87 2.28
C VAL A 37 6.17 -6.51 2.68
N SER A 38 6.25 -7.45 3.63
CA SER A 38 5.07 -8.14 4.13
C SER A 38 4.08 -7.17 4.78
N PRO A 39 2.77 -7.28 4.50
CA PRO A 39 1.74 -6.47 5.15
C PRO A 39 1.44 -6.93 6.60
N ARG A 40 1.98 -8.06 7.06
CA ARG A 40 1.74 -8.56 8.42
C ARG A 40 2.05 -7.52 9.48
N GLY A 41 1.10 -7.29 10.39
CA GLY A 41 1.22 -6.29 11.47
C GLY A 41 0.73 -4.89 11.10
N HIS A 42 0.31 -4.66 9.85
CA HIS A 42 -0.37 -3.44 9.43
C HIS A 42 -1.89 -3.54 9.58
N VAL A 43 -2.62 -2.45 9.26
CA VAL A 43 -4.10 -2.41 9.36
C VAL A 43 -4.77 -3.45 8.45
N VAL A 44 -4.25 -3.62 7.23
CA VAL A 44 -4.63 -4.72 6.33
C VAL A 44 -3.43 -5.65 6.27
N ASP A 45 -3.50 -6.76 6.99
CA ASP A 45 -2.32 -7.60 7.24
C ASP A 45 -2.27 -8.88 6.39
N HIS A 46 -3.41 -9.35 5.90
CA HIS A 46 -3.54 -10.47 4.97
C HIS A 46 -4.89 -10.43 4.22
N ILE A 47 -5.03 -11.28 3.21
CA ILE A 47 -6.31 -11.57 2.55
C ILE A 47 -6.63 -13.06 2.67
N ALA A 48 -7.91 -13.41 2.87
CA ALA A 48 -8.35 -14.80 2.97
C ALA A 48 -9.02 -15.27 1.68
N LEU A 49 -8.64 -16.45 1.18
CA LEU A 49 -9.26 -17.10 0.02
C LEU A 49 -9.78 -18.48 0.41
N SER A 50 -11.02 -18.80 0.03
CA SER A 50 -11.60 -20.11 0.29
C SER A 50 -11.20 -21.13 -0.78
N VAL A 51 -10.85 -22.35 -0.35
CA VAL A 51 -10.46 -23.46 -1.23
C VAL A 51 -11.24 -24.72 -0.90
N GLN A 52 -11.36 -25.63 -1.87
CA GLN A 52 -12.19 -26.82 -1.73
C GLN A 52 -11.48 -27.96 -0.96
N ASP A 53 -10.17 -28.12 -1.17
CA ASP A 53 -9.32 -29.08 -0.47
C ASP A 53 -8.01 -28.37 -0.14
N LEU A 54 -7.82 -28.05 1.14
CA LEU A 54 -6.65 -27.28 1.57
C LEU A 54 -5.35 -28.07 1.36
N LYS A 55 -5.38 -29.38 1.62
CA LYS A 55 -4.19 -30.23 1.52
C LYS A 55 -3.73 -30.32 0.08
N ALA A 56 -4.64 -30.59 -0.86
CA ALA A 56 -4.31 -30.68 -2.28
C ALA A 56 -3.75 -29.36 -2.83
N VAL A 57 -4.33 -28.22 -2.42
CA VAL A 57 -3.84 -26.90 -2.83
C VAL A 57 -2.45 -26.63 -2.25
N LEU A 58 -2.23 -26.89 -0.96
CA LEU A 58 -0.91 -26.71 -0.35
C LEU A 58 0.16 -27.61 -0.98
N ASP A 59 -0.17 -28.87 -1.25
CA ASP A 59 0.75 -29.80 -1.91
C ASP A 59 1.12 -29.30 -3.31
N ARG A 60 0.17 -28.73 -4.06
CA ARG A 60 0.43 -28.09 -5.36
C ARG A 60 1.30 -26.84 -5.21
N LEU A 61 0.98 -25.95 -4.27
CA LEU A 61 1.71 -24.69 -4.08
C LEU A 61 3.15 -24.92 -3.61
N LYS A 62 3.37 -25.88 -2.71
CA LYS A 62 4.73 -26.29 -2.29
C LYS A 62 5.55 -26.79 -3.47
N LYS A 63 4.96 -27.60 -4.36
CA LYS A 63 5.62 -28.06 -5.59
C LYS A 63 5.98 -26.91 -6.55
N SER A 64 5.19 -25.84 -6.54
CA SER A 64 5.48 -24.60 -7.28
C SER A 64 6.48 -23.66 -6.58
N GLY A 65 7.04 -24.05 -5.43
CA GLY A 65 8.02 -23.23 -4.70
C GLY A 65 7.42 -22.10 -3.86
N VAL A 66 6.09 -22.11 -3.66
CA VAL A 66 5.42 -21.10 -2.83
C VAL A 66 5.75 -21.32 -1.35
N ARG A 67 6.13 -20.24 -0.66
CA ARG A 67 6.49 -20.30 0.76
C ARG A 67 5.25 -20.41 1.64
N VAL A 68 5.22 -21.43 2.50
CA VAL A 68 4.22 -21.56 3.57
C VAL A 68 4.72 -20.75 4.77
N LEU A 69 3.95 -19.76 5.18
CA LEU A 69 4.24 -18.90 6.33
C LEU A 69 3.72 -19.52 7.63
N GLU A 70 2.54 -20.16 7.56
CA GLU A 70 1.95 -20.87 8.69
C GLU A 70 1.36 -22.21 8.22
N ASN A 71 1.68 -23.26 8.96
CA ASN A 71 1.18 -24.61 8.68
C ASN A 71 -0.34 -24.70 8.92
N PRO A 72 -1.01 -25.72 8.34
CA PRO A 72 -2.42 -25.97 8.56
C PRO A 72 -2.81 -25.97 10.04
N ARG A 73 -3.80 -25.16 10.39
CA ARG A 73 -4.35 -24.98 11.75
C ARG A 73 -5.86 -24.82 11.69
N LYS A 74 -6.55 -25.05 12.81
CA LYS A 74 -7.99 -24.79 12.89
C LYS A 74 -8.26 -23.29 12.76
N PHE A 75 -9.24 -22.93 11.93
CA PHE A 75 -9.67 -21.56 11.74
C PHE A 75 -10.70 -21.17 12.83
N GLY A 76 -10.27 -20.36 13.79
CA GLY A 76 -11.14 -19.89 14.87
C GLY A 76 -11.71 -21.02 15.73
N ARG A 77 -13.04 -21.03 15.90
CA ARG A 77 -13.78 -22.07 16.65
C ARG A 77 -14.38 -23.15 15.75
N SER A 78 -14.13 -23.12 14.45
CA SER A 78 -14.71 -24.08 13.51
C SER A 78 -13.86 -25.34 13.36
N THR A 79 -14.40 -26.32 12.63
CA THR A 79 -13.68 -27.53 12.20
C THR A 79 -12.86 -27.28 10.93
N GLN A 80 -12.93 -26.08 10.34
CA GLN A 80 -12.24 -25.77 9.09
C GLN A 80 -10.74 -25.60 9.34
N MET A 81 -9.95 -25.97 8.34
CA MET A 81 -8.51 -25.80 8.36
C MET A 81 -8.13 -24.53 7.58
N SER A 82 -7.13 -23.81 8.06
CA SER A 82 -6.49 -22.73 7.32
C SER A 82 -4.97 -22.83 7.34
N ALA A 83 -4.31 -22.25 6.34
CA ALA A 83 -2.85 -22.13 6.28
C ALA A 83 -2.48 -20.79 5.63
N MET A 84 -1.35 -20.21 6.05
CA MET A 84 -0.87 -18.95 5.50
C MET A 84 0.27 -19.20 4.50
N ILE A 85 0.21 -18.56 3.34
CA ILE A 85 1.26 -18.59 2.31
C ILE A 85 1.74 -17.16 1.99
N GLU A 86 2.93 -17.06 1.42
CA GLU A 86 3.44 -15.82 0.82
C GLU A 86 3.08 -15.77 -0.66
N GLY A 87 2.43 -14.68 -1.10
CA GLY A 87 2.23 -14.38 -2.50
C GLY A 87 3.48 -13.78 -3.17
N PRO A 88 3.46 -13.58 -4.50
CA PRO A 88 4.62 -13.09 -5.26
C PRO A 88 5.11 -11.71 -4.79
N ASP A 89 4.20 -10.88 -4.30
CA ASP A 89 4.44 -9.49 -3.91
C ASP A 89 4.61 -9.32 -2.38
N SER A 90 5.08 -10.37 -1.70
CA SER A 90 5.19 -10.45 -0.22
C SER A 90 3.85 -10.34 0.54
N ILE A 91 2.72 -10.33 -0.16
CA ILE A 91 1.39 -10.37 0.47
C ILE A 91 1.18 -11.67 1.24
N ALA A 92 0.61 -11.57 2.44
CA ALA A 92 0.17 -12.73 3.21
C ALA A 92 -1.23 -13.16 2.74
N ILE A 93 -1.38 -14.43 2.40
CA ILE A 93 -2.65 -15.01 1.95
C ILE A 93 -3.01 -16.17 2.87
N GLU A 94 -4.17 -16.08 3.53
CA GLU A 94 -4.73 -17.18 4.31
C GLU A 94 -5.65 -18.03 3.42
N LEU A 95 -5.29 -19.29 3.21
CA LEU A 95 -6.15 -20.26 2.55
C LEU A 95 -7.06 -20.89 3.58
N VAL A 96 -8.38 -20.83 3.37
CA VAL A 96 -9.37 -21.41 4.28
C VAL A 96 -10.14 -22.51 3.57
N GLU A 97 -10.17 -23.70 4.15
CA GLU A 97 -10.96 -24.81 3.63
C GLU A 97 -12.45 -24.51 3.76
N LYS A 98 -13.22 -24.74 2.70
CA LYS A 98 -14.67 -24.66 2.75
C LYS A 98 -15.25 -25.78 3.66
N PRO A 99 -16.43 -25.56 4.25
CA PRO A 99 -17.13 -26.60 5.03
C PRO A 99 -17.45 -27.84 4.19
#